data_AF-A0A1M5GHN5-F1
#
_entry.id   AF-A0A1M5GHN5-F1
#
_cell.length_a   1.000
_cell.length_b   1.000
_cell.length_c   1.000
_cell.angle_alpha   90.00
_cell.angle_beta   90.00
_cell.angle_gamma   90.00
#
_symmetry.space_group_name_H-M   'P 1'
#
loop_
_entity.id
_entity.type
_entity.pdbx_description
1 polymer ?
#
loop_
_entity_poly.entity_id
_entity_poly.type
_entity_poly.pdbx_seq_one_letter_code
_entity_poly.pdbx_strand_id
1 'polypeptide(L)'
;MLFNRMSGIVTLSLVALSFTNCTKNVKEDSQMMQGMKMRSEKSLNLTKTYTANLQALNHSGVSGTASLMLEGNMLTVKIDAMGLEANKLHPQHIHGFMENNRNSTCPDMSADTNGDGLVDLPEGLPSYGAVLLELTPFPTADANGEIHYTKTFTIDGSVLPLQNRAIVLHGLTVMNQYWPTLPVACAQIK
;
A
#
# COMPACT_ATOMS: atom_id res chain seq x y z
N MET A 1 64.38 46.19 -41.48
CA MET A 1 63.20 46.99 -41.82
C MET A 1 62.23 46.91 -40.66
N LEU A 2 61.91 48.07 -40.05
CA LEU A 2 60.66 48.42 -39.34
C LEU A 2 60.27 47.55 -38.11
N PHE A 3 59.82 48.02 -36.94
CA PHE A 3 59.62 49.32 -36.29
C PHE A 3 59.07 48.98 -34.88
N ASN A 4 59.37 49.81 -33.85
CA ASN A 4 58.48 50.25 -32.73
C ASN A 4 57.78 49.20 -31.82
N ARG A 5 57.48 49.44 -30.53
CA ARG A 5 57.58 50.60 -29.64
C ARG A 5 57.37 50.17 -28.18
N MET A 6 58.07 50.89 -27.30
CA MET A 6 57.82 51.27 -25.91
C MET A 6 56.62 50.74 -25.07
N SER A 7 57.00 50.39 -23.83
CA SER A 7 56.45 50.76 -22.51
C SER A 7 55.15 51.56 -22.41
N GLY A 8 54.30 51.15 -21.46
CA GLY A 8 53.23 51.98 -20.88
C GLY A 8 52.63 51.38 -19.61
N ILE A 9 52.98 51.96 -18.46
CA ILE A 9 52.36 51.74 -17.14
C ILE A 9 50.93 52.30 -17.17
N VAL A 10 49.96 51.59 -16.58
CA VAL A 10 48.66 52.18 -16.21
C VAL A 10 48.36 51.83 -14.76
N THR A 11 48.41 52.87 -13.92
CA THR A 11 48.06 52.90 -12.50
C THR A 11 46.56 52.69 -12.30
N LEU A 12 46.19 51.77 -11.40
CA LEU A 12 44.80 51.51 -11.02
C LEU A 12 44.35 52.56 -9.99
N SER A 13 43.54 53.53 -10.43
CA SER A 13 42.94 54.56 -9.58
C SER A 13 41.63 54.05 -9.00
N LEU A 14 41.54 53.93 -7.67
CA LEU A 14 40.29 53.62 -6.96
C LEU A 14 39.38 54.85 -6.96
N VAL A 15 38.25 54.78 -7.67
CA VAL A 15 37.16 55.74 -7.57
C VAL A 15 36.10 55.15 -6.65
N ALA A 16 35.92 55.74 -5.47
CA ALA A 16 34.82 55.43 -4.56
C ALA A 16 33.52 56.05 -5.12
N LEU A 17 32.56 55.21 -5.48
CA LEU A 17 31.20 55.62 -5.84
C LEU A 17 30.32 55.55 -4.60
N SER A 18 29.96 56.72 -4.07
CA SER A 18 28.96 56.87 -3.02
C SER A 18 27.57 56.76 -3.63
N PHE A 19 26.85 55.68 -3.34
CA PHE A 19 25.43 55.55 -3.70
C PHE A 19 24.56 56.13 -2.59
N THR A 20 23.90 57.23 -2.88
CA THR A 20 22.84 57.82 -2.06
C THR A 20 21.62 56.91 -2.08
N ASN A 21 21.26 56.32 -0.92
CA ASN A 21 20.04 55.54 -0.78
C ASN A 21 18.81 56.42 -1.03
N CYS A 22 17.99 56.01 -2.01
CA CYS A 22 16.63 56.50 -2.17
C CYS A 22 15.70 55.28 -2.20
N THR A 23 15.10 54.92 -1.06
CA THR A 23 13.92 54.06 -1.06
C THR A 23 12.90 54.57 -0.04
N LYS A 24 11.71 54.81 -0.58
CA LYS A 24 10.55 55.33 0.11
C LYS A 24 10.03 54.29 1.12
N ASN A 25 9.51 54.80 2.23
CA ASN A 25 8.71 54.07 3.22
C ASN A 25 7.70 53.13 2.56
N VAL A 26 7.87 51.83 2.76
CA VAL A 26 6.78 50.84 2.69
C VAL A 26 6.57 50.37 4.12
N LYS A 27 5.36 50.55 4.64
CA LYS A 27 4.96 50.02 5.94
C LYS A 27 5.04 48.49 5.86
N GLU A 28 5.97 47.88 6.59
CA GLU A 28 6.03 46.43 6.76
C GLU A 28 4.87 45.98 7.65
N ASP A 29 3.87 45.38 7.02
CA ASP A 29 2.74 44.78 7.69
C ASP A 29 3.18 43.45 8.32
N SER A 30 3.32 43.46 9.64
CA SER A 30 3.79 42.38 10.51
C SER A 30 2.77 41.23 10.63
N GLN A 31 2.32 40.64 9.52
CA GLN A 31 1.30 39.57 9.55
C GLN A 31 1.57 38.36 8.65
N MET A 32 2.80 38.15 8.16
CA MET A 32 3.11 37.00 7.30
C MET A 32 3.96 35.91 7.98
N MET A 33 4.47 36.13 9.21
CA MET A 33 5.34 35.17 9.91
C MET A 33 4.69 34.36 11.03
N GLN A 34 3.39 34.54 11.29
CA GLN A 34 2.64 33.75 12.28
C GLN A 34 1.77 32.63 11.67
N GLY A 35 1.72 32.52 10.34
CA GLY A 35 0.95 31.48 9.63
C GLY A 35 1.66 30.14 9.43
N MET A 36 3.00 30.09 9.55
CA MET A 36 3.77 28.87 9.31
C MET A 36 4.06 28.05 10.58
N LYS A 37 3.97 28.67 11.77
CA LYS A 37 4.25 27.97 13.03
C LYS A 37 3.05 27.17 13.58
N MET A 38 1.87 27.33 12.97
CA MET A 38 0.62 26.62 13.31
C MET A 38 0.14 25.68 12.19
N ARG A 39 1.04 25.23 11.31
CA ARG A 39 0.75 24.16 10.33
C ARG A 39 1.50 22.86 10.61
N SER A 40 2.38 22.85 11.62
CA SER A 40 3.33 21.76 11.83
C SER A 40 2.87 20.66 12.79
N GLU A 41 1.76 20.81 13.53
CA GLU A 41 1.35 19.79 14.53
C GLU A 41 -0.14 19.44 14.53
N LYS A 42 -0.86 19.77 13.45
CA LYS A 42 -2.17 19.19 13.17
C LYS A 42 -2.15 18.53 11.79
N SER A 43 -1.20 17.64 11.58
CA SER A 43 -1.39 16.55 10.63
C SER A 43 -2.57 15.74 11.17
N LEU A 44 -3.77 16.01 10.68
CA LEU A 44 -4.87 15.06 10.79
C LEU A 44 -4.33 13.76 10.18
N ASN A 45 -4.02 12.77 11.02
CA ASN A 45 -3.88 11.40 10.55
C ASN A 45 -5.21 11.04 9.91
N LEU A 46 -5.29 11.22 8.58
CA LEU A 46 -6.48 10.93 7.82
C LEU A 46 -6.64 9.41 7.82
N THR A 47 -7.45 8.92 8.73
CA THR A 47 -7.87 7.52 8.78
C THR A 47 -8.67 7.22 7.53
N LYS A 48 -8.24 6.23 6.75
CA LYS A 48 -8.99 5.69 5.61
C LYS A 48 -9.48 4.29 5.96
N THR A 49 -10.74 4.02 5.69
CA THR A 49 -11.34 2.71 5.92
C THR A 49 -11.68 2.04 4.60
N TYR A 50 -11.43 0.75 4.51
CA TYR A 50 -11.73 -0.08 3.35
C TYR A 50 -12.45 -1.35 3.79
N THR A 51 -13.17 -1.96 2.86
CA THR A 51 -13.90 -3.22 3.11
C THR A 51 -13.67 -4.23 1.99
N ALA A 52 -13.76 -5.51 2.31
CA ALA A 52 -13.74 -6.58 1.33
C ALA A 52 -14.72 -7.68 1.77
N ASN A 53 -15.66 -8.07 0.90
CA ASN A 53 -16.63 -9.12 1.19
C ASN A 53 -16.14 -10.44 0.61
N LEU A 54 -15.63 -11.32 1.47
CA LEU A 54 -15.01 -12.60 1.11
C LEU A 54 -16.07 -13.55 0.55
N GLN A 55 -15.81 -14.04 -0.66
CA GLN A 55 -16.61 -15.05 -1.33
C GLN A 55 -15.79 -16.34 -1.48
N ALA A 56 -16.49 -17.47 -1.43
CA ALA A 56 -15.88 -18.79 -1.52
C ALA A 56 -15.15 -18.98 -2.86
N LEU A 57 -14.00 -19.65 -2.79
CA LEU A 57 -13.29 -20.27 -3.91
C LEU A 57 -13.22 -21.78 -3.68
N ASN A 58 -12.98 -22.57 -4.74
CA ASN A 58 -12.74 -24.01 -4.63
C ASN A 58 -13.82 -24.77 -3.85
N HIS A 59 -15.08 -24.36 -4.02
CA HIS A 59 -16.25 -24.95 -3.35
C HIS A 59 -16.14 -24.99 -1.81
N SER A 60 -15.32 -24.12 -1.22
CA SER A 60 -15.01 -24.14 0.21
C SER A 60 -16.21 -23.82 1.11
N GLY A 61 -17.20 -23.09 0.61
CA GLY A 61 -18.29 -22.54 1.41
C GLY A 61 -17.88 -21.38 2.33
N VAL A 62 -16.61 -20.96 2.30
CA VAL A 62 -16.09 -19.89 3.15
C VAL A 62 -16.72 -18.56 2.76
N SER A 63 -17.14 -17.79 3.75
CA SER A 63 -17.62 -16.42 3.58
C SER A 63 -17.18 -15.55 4.76
N GLY A 64 -17.17 -14.23 4.56
CA GLY A 64 -16.76 -13.31 5.62
C GLY A 64 -16.60 -11.87 5.15
N THR A 65 -16.06 -11.05 6.04
CA THR A 65 -15.74 -9.65 5.77
C THR A 65 -14.35 -9.31 6.29
N ALA A 66 -13.60 -8.56 5.50
CA ALA A 66 -12.40 -7.88 5.94
C ALA A 66 -12.67 -6.38 6.05
N SER A 67 -12.28 -5.78 7.17
CA SER A 67 -12.26 -4.33 7.39
C SER A 67 -10.82 -3.87 7.58
N LEU A 68 -10.40 -2.86 6.82
CA LEU A 68 -9.06 -2.32 6.89
C LEU A 68 -9.11 -0.85 7.29
N MET A 69 -8.22 -0.43 8.18
CA MET A 69 -8.08 0.94 8.63
C MET A 69 -6.63 1.39 8.47
N LEU A 70 -6.40 2.37 7.61
CA LEU A 70 -5.09 2.92 7.30
C LEU A 70 -4.92 4.29 7.95
N GLU A 71 -3.94 4.41 8.84
CA GLU A 71 -3.57 5.63 9.55
C GLU A 71 -2.07 5.91 9.33
N GLY A 72 -1.76 6.84 8.42
CA GLY A 72 -0.37 7.02 7.96
C GLY A 72 0.13 5.77 7.25
N ASN A 73 1.07 5.06 7.86
CA ASN A 73 1.61 3.78 7.38
C ASN A 73 1.18 2.58 8.28
N MET A 74 0.26 2.79 9.21
CA MET A 74 -0.27 1.74 10.07
C MET A 74 -1.57 1.21 9.47
N LEU A 75 -1.58 -0.05 9.06
CA LEU A 75 -2.73 -0.76 8.51
C LEU A 75 -3.26 -1.75 9.54
N THR A 76 -4.41 -1.44 10.14
CA THR A 76 -5.15 -2.40 10.96
C THR A 76 -6.08 -3.21 10.06
N VAL A 77 -5.94 -4.53 10.07
CA VAL A 77 -6.77 -5.48 9.33
C VAL A 77 -7.56 -6.30 10.32
N LYS A 78 -8.89 -6.28 10.17
CA LYS A 78 -9.83 -7.16 10.86
C LYS A 78 -10.46 -8.10 9.84
N ILE A 79 -10.49 -9.41 10.11
CA ILE A 79 -11.17 -10.41 9.28
C ILE A 79 -12.06 -11.25 10.18
N ASP A 80 -13.35 -11.27 9.87
CA ASP A 80 -14.32 -12.20 10.44
C ASP A 80 -14.78 -13.14 9.31
N ALA A 81 -14.48 -14.44 9.43
CA ALA A 81 -14.84 -15.43 8.41
C ALA A 81 -15.32 -16.73 9.05
N MET A 82 -16.21 -17.43 8.34
CA MET A 82 -16.82 -18.69 8.74
C MET A 82 -16.79 -19.70 7.59
N GLY A 83 -16.99 -20.98 7.90
CA GLY A 83 -16.94 -22.07 6.93
C GLY A 83 -15.52 -22.51 6.58
N LEU A 84 -14.52 -22.07 7.35
CA LEU A 84 -13.14 -22.52 7.24
C LEU A 84 -12.99 -23.94 7.78
N GLU A 85 -11.91 -24.62 7.44
CA GLU A 85 -11.64 -25.96 7.96
C GLU A 85 -11.26 -25.89 9.45
N ALA A 86 -12.13 -26.42 10.31
CA ALA A 86 -11.98 -26.34 11.75
C ALA A 86 -10.63 -26.89 12.25
N ASN A 87 -10.04 -26.21 13.23
CA ASN A 87 -8.74 -26.56 13.84
C ASN A 87 -7.55 -26.59 12.87
N LYS A 88 -7.65 -25.94 11.71
CA LYS A 88 -6.54 -25.77 10.76
C LYS A 88 -6.05 -24.33 10.71
N LEU A 89 -4.76 -24.18 10.43
CA LEU A 89 -4.13 -22.89 10.19
C LEU A 89 -4.51 -22.38 8.80
N HIS A 90 -5.04 -21.17 8.70
CA HIS A 90 -5.43 -20.55 7.43
C HIS A 90 -4.50 -19.38 7.06
N PRO A 91 -3.52 -19.59 6.17
CA PRO A 91 -2.72 -18.49 5.62
C PRO A 91 -3.61 -17.45 4.93
N GLN A 92 -3.23 -16.18 5.07
CA GLN A 92 -4.01 -15.06 4.57
C GLN A 92 -3.11 -13.91 4.15
N HIS A 93 -3.41 -13.33 3.00
CA HIS A 93 -2.52 -12.36 2.35
C HIS A 93 -3.31 -11.22 1.71
N ILE A 94 -2.67 -10.07 1.60
CA ILE A 94 -3.05 -9.05 0.61
C ILE A 94 -2.23 -9.32 -0.65
N HIS A 95 -2.93 -9.54 -1.76
CA HIS A 95 -2.37 -9.76 -3.09
C HIS A 95 -2.51 -8.52 -3.99
N GLY A 96 -1.60 -8.38 -4.95
CA GLY A 96 -1.62 -7.32 -5.93
C GLY A 96 -0.61 -7.44 -7.06
N PHE A 97 -0.75 -6.56 -8.03
CA PHE A 97 0.21 -6.38 -9.12
C PHE A 97 1.12 -5.19 -8.79
N MET A 98 2.44 -5.38 -8.90
CA MET A 98 3.42 -4.33 -8.59
C MET A 98 3.29 -3.13 -9.54
N GLU A 99 2.94 -3.37 -10.80
CA GLU A 99 2.72 -2.31 -11.81
C GLU A 99 1.48 -1.47 -11.50
N ASN A 100 0.56 -2.00 -10.68
CA ASN A 100 -0.64 -1.30 -10.23
C ASN A 100 -1.50 -0.70 -11.36
N ASN A 101 -1.46 -1.30 -12.55
CA ASN A 101 -2.19 -0.86 -13.74
C ASN A 101 -3.59 -1.47 -13.88
N ARG A 102 -3.94 -2.40 -12.98
CA ARG A 102 -5.23 -3.09 -12.91
C ARG A 102 -5.55 -3.46 -11.47
N ASN A 103 -6.83 -3.76 -11.24
CA ASN A 103 -7.29 -4.30 -9.97
C ASN A 103 -7.00 -5.80 -9.88
N SER A 104 -6.62 -6.26 -8.68
CA SER A 104 -6.76 -7.66 -8.31
C SER A 104 -8.24 -8.04 -8.29
N THR A 105 -8.53 -9.21 -8.85
CA THR A 105 -9.86 -9.81 -8.87
C THR A 105 -9.80 -11.23 -8.34
N CYS A 106 -10.94 -11.76 -7.90
CA CYS A 106 -11.04 -13.17 -7.55
C CYS A 106 -11.16 -14.01 -8.81
N PRO A 107 -10.40 -15.11 -8.92
CA PRO A 107 -10.58 -16.05 -10.02
C PRO A 107 -11.94 -16.73 -9.90
N ASP A 108 -12.46 -17.17 -11.03
CA ASP A 108 -13.56 -18.13 -11.10
C ASP A 108 -13.02 -19.48 -11.62
N MET A 109 -13.91 -20.47 -11.75
CA MET A 109 -13.52 -21.81 -12.24
C MET A 109 -13.00 -21.82 -13.68
N SER A 110 -13.10 -20.73 -14.46
CA SER A 110 -12.44 -20.67 -15.77
C SER A 110 -10.91 -20.55 -15.66
N ALA A 111 -10.39 -20.25 -14.46
CA ALA A 111 -8.96 -20.25 -14.17
C ALA A 111 -8.37 -21.66 -13.96
N ASP A 112 -9.20 -22.70 -13.75
CA ASP A 112 -8.77 -24.10 -13.70
C ASP A 112 -8.31 -24.53 -15.11
N THR A 113 -7.01 -24.41 -15.35
CA THR A 113 -6.42 -24.64 -16.67
C THR A 113 -6.06 -26.10 -16.89
N ASN A 114 -5.88 -26.86 -15.81
CA ASN A 114 -5.48 -28.25 -15.85
C ASN A 114 -6.68 -29.22 -15.80
N GLY A 115 -7.87 -28.73 -15.41
CA GLY A 115 -9.14 -29.46 -15.39
C GLY A 115 -9.32 -30.39 -14.19
N ASP A 116 -8.60 -30.17 -13.09
CA ASP A 116 -8.70 -30.99 -11.87
C ASP A 116 -9.85 -30.60 -10.93
N GLY A 117 -10.59 -29.54 -11.28
CA GLY A 117 -11.74 -29.04 -10.53
C GLY A 117 -11.38 -28.06 -9.41
N LEU A 118 -10.12 -27.63 -9.35
CA LEU A 118 -9.61 -26.64 -8.40
C LEU A 118 -8.93 -25.49 -9.14
N VAL A 119 -8.90 -24.33 -8.51
CA VAL A 119 -8.05 -23.21 -8.90
C VAL A 119 -6.94 -23.13 -7.88
N ASP A 120 -5.75 -23.57 -8.26
CA ASP A 120 -4.58 -23.55 -7.40
C ASP A 120 -3.91 -22.16 -7.33
N LEU A 121 -2.77 -22.07 -6.65
CA LEU A 121 -2.04 -20.81 -6.52
C LEU A 121 -1.54 -20.30 -7.89
N PRO A 122 -0.75 -21.07 -8.67
CA PRO A 122 -0.38 -20.71 -10.05
C PRO A 122 -1.55 -20.22 -10.92
N GLU A 123 -2.70 -20.87 -10.84
CA GLU A 123 -3.89 -20.55 -11.64
C GLU A 123 -4.62 -19.28 -11.17
N GLY A 124 -4.60 -18.99 -9.86
CA GLY A 124 -5.19 -17.78 -9.31
C GLY A 124 -4.32 -16.52 -9.42
N LEU A 125 -2.98 -16.68 -9.51
CA LEU A 125 -2.02 -15.57 -9.58
C LEU A 125 -2.32 -14.55 -10.71
N PRO A 126 -2.72 -14.95 -11.93
CA PRO A 126 -3.12 -14.01 -13.00
C PRO A 126 -4.31 -13.11 -12.64
N SER A 127 -5.15 -13.49 -11.67
CA SER A 127 -6.31 -12.72 -11.24
C SER A 127 -6.00 -11.79 -10.07
N TYR A 128 -5.46 -12.31 -8.96
CA TYR A 128 -5.24 -11.52 -7.75
C TYR A 128 -3.82 -10.97 -7.59
N GLY A 129 -2.84 -11.49 -8.33
CA GLY A 129 -1.44 -11.03 -8.31
C GLY A 129 -0.57 -11.69 -7.23
N ALA A 130 0.67 -11.25 -7.10
CA ALA A 130 1.61 -11.78 -6.10
C ALA A 130 1.23 -11.34 -4.67
N VAL A 131 1.78 -12.03 -3.67
CA VAL A 131 1.67 -11.60 -2.26
C VAL A 131 2.40 -10.27 -2.07
N LEU A 132 1.70 -9.28 -1.53
CA LEU A 132 2.29 -7.98 -1.14
C LEU A 132 2.42 -7.82 0.37
N LEU A 133 1.53 -8.46 1.14
CA LEU A 133 1.60 -8.45 2.60
C LEU A 133 1.07 -9.78 3.15
N GLU A 134 1.89 -10.45 3.97
CA GLU A 134 1.45 -11.59 4.77
C GLU A 134 0.75 -11.10 6.04
N LEU A 135 -0.47 -11.59 6.29
CA LEU A 135 -1.23 -11.21 7.46
C LEU A 135 -0.91 -12.13 8.65
N THR A 136 0.35 -12.07 9.09
CA THR A 136 0.88 -12.91 10.17
C THR A 136 0.68 -12.30 11.58
N PRO A 137 0.61 -13.15 12.64
CA PRO A 137 0.56 -14.61 12.59
C PRO A 137 -0.76 -15.10 11.98
N PHE A 138 -0.71 -16.15 11.15
CA PHE A 138 -1.93 -16.69 10.54
C PHE A 138 -2.86 -17.30 11.61
N PRO A 139 -4.19 -17.11 11.50
CA PRO A 139 -5.13 -17.67 12.45
C PRO A 139 -5.33 -19.17 12.23
N THR A 140 -5.57 -19.90 13.32
CA THR A 140 -6.17 -21.24 13.26
C THR A 140 -7.67 -21.06 13.46
N ALA A 141 -8.49 -21.63 12.57
CA ALA A 141 -9.94 -21.63 12.74
C ALA A 141 -10.32 -22.46 13.98
N ASP A 142 -11.36 -22.01 14.69
CA ASP A 142 -11.85 -22.70 15.87
C ASP A 142 -12.60 -24.00 15.49
N ALA A 143 -13.23 -24.64 16.50
CA ALA A 143 -13.97 -25.88 16.28
C ALA A 143 -15.21 -25.72 15.38
N ASN A 144 -15.71 -24.49 15.19
CA ASN A 144 -16.83 -24.17 14.33
C ASN A 144 -16.40 -23.74 12.91
N GLY A 145 -15.08 -23.67 12.65
CA GLY A 145 -14.57 -23.17 11.37
C GLY A 145 -14.64 -21.65 11.26
N GLU A 146 -14.54 -20.95 12.39
CA GLU A 146 -14.59 -19.49 12.45
C GLU A 146 -13.22 -18.90 12.80
N ILE A 147 -12.94 -17.71 12.26
CA ILE A 147 -11.82 -16.87 12.67
C ILE A 147 -12.31 -15.46 13.02
N HIS A 148 -11.72 -14.90 14.07
CA HIS A 148 -11.80 -13.49 14.43
C HIS A 148 -10.38 -12.93 14.49
N TYR A 149 -9.90 -12.46 13.35
CA TYR A 149 -8.54 -11.97 13.19
C TYR A 149 -8.50 -10.45 13.34
N THR A 150 -7.57 -9.90 14.12
CA THR A 150 -7.28 -8.47 14.15
C THR A 150 -5.80 -8.24 14.35
N LYS A 151 -5.16 -7.50 13.44
CA LYS A 151 -3.74 -7.18 13.53
C LYS A 151 -3.43 -5.85 12.86
N THR A 152 -2.48 -5.13 13.44
CA THR A 152 -1.93 -3.91 12.84
C THR A 152 -0.54 -4.17 12.28
N PHE A 153 -0.32 -3.69 11.07
CA PHE A 153 0.92 -3.80 10.31
C PHE A 153 1.48 -2.41 10.04
N THR A 154 2.79 -2.26 10.11
CA THR A 154 3.47 -1.13 9.46
C THR A 154 3.71 -1.53 8.01
N ILE A 155 3.11 -0.80 7.07
CA ILE A 155 3.22 -1.07 5.63
C ILE A 155 4.10 -0.02 4.93
N ASP A 156 4.68 -0.38 3.79
CA ASP A 156 5.30 0.58 2.88
C ASP A 156 4.39 0.87 1.68
N GLY A 157 4.89 1.64 0.71
CA GLY A 157 4.14 2.04 -0.47
C GLY A 157 3.77 0.90 -1.42
N SER A 158 4.40 -0.28 -1.33
CA SER A 158 4.18 -1.39 -2.28
C SER A 158 2.76 -1.97 -2.18
N VAL A 159 2.19 -1.98 -0.97
CA VAL A 159 0.82 -2.46 -0.72
C VAL A 159 -0.22 -1.46 -1.22
N LEU A 160 0.15 -0.20 -1.45
CA LEU A 160 -0.74 0.88 -1.86
C LEU A 160 -0.82 1.02 -3.38
N PRO A 161 -1.98 1.44 -3.93
CA PRO A 161 -3.23 1.72 -3.24
C PRO A 161 -4.03 0.45 -2.91
N LEU A 162 -4.66 0.42 -1.72
CA LEU A 162 -5.39 -0.76 -1.23
C LEU A 162 -6.58 -1.15 -2.12
N GLN A 163 -7.30 -0.20 -2.72
CA GLN A 163 -8.47 -0.49 -3.56
C GLN A 163 -8.17 -1.31 -4.84
N ASN A 164 -6.88 -1.41 -5.20
CA ASN A 164 -6.42 -2.20 -6.34
C ASN A 164 -5.96 -3.62 -5.90
N ARG A 165 -6.12 -3.97 -4.63
CA ARG A 165 -5.65 -5.23 -4.03
C ARG A 165 -6.78 -6.18 -3.71
N ALA A 166 -6.45 -7.44 -3.48
CA ALA A 166 -7.38 -8.44 -2.99
C ALA A 166 -6.87 -9.08 -1.70
N ILE A 167 -7.78 -9.51 -0.83
CA ILE A 167 -7.48 -10.42 0.27
C ILE A 167 -7.81 -11.83 -0.20
N VAL A 168 -6.90 -12.76 0.04
CA VAL A 168 -7.10 -14.19 -0.22
C VAL A 168 -6.84 -14.97 1.07
N LEU A 169 -7.80 -15.82 1.44
CA LEU A 169 -7.65 -16.82 2.49
C LEU A 169 -7.35 -18.18 1.85
N HIS A 170 -6.51 -18.97 2.50
CA HIS A 170 -6.07 -20.27 2.00
C HIS A 170 -6.30 -21.38 3.04
N GLY A 171 -6.20 -22.63 2.59
CA GLY A 171 -6.21 -23.79 3.47
C GLY A 171 -7.44 -24.67 3.29
N LEU A 172 -7.28 -25.77 2.57
CA LEU A 172 -8.35 -26.75 2.33
C LEU A 172 -7.78 -28.16 2.25
N THR A 173 -8.49 -29.13 2.80
CA THR A 173 -8.19 -30.55 2.63
C THR A 173 -8.71 -31.07 1.30
N VAL A 174 -7.82 -31.62 0.48
CA VAL A 174 -8.10 -32.29 -0.79
C VAL A 174 -7.55 -33.71 -0.71
N MET A 175 -8.39 -34.71 -1.01
CA MET A 175 -8.03 -36.14 -0.97
C MET A 175 -7.32 -36.56 0.34
N ASN A 176 -7.85 -36.12 1.50
CA ASN A 176 -7.32 -36.37 2.85
C ASN A 176 -5.96 -35.70 3.17
N GLN A 177 -5.47 -34.81 2.32
CA GLN A 177 -4.27 -34.02 2.58
C GLN A 177 -4.66 -32.56 2.74
N TYR A 178 -4.11 -31.89 3.76
CA TYR A 178 -4.31 -30.45 3.97
C TYR A 178 -3.37 -29.63 3.08
N TRP A 179 -3.92 -28.72 2.28
CA TRP A 179 -3.18 -27.86 1.35
C TRP A 179 -3.26 -26.42 1.86
N PRO A 180 -2.24 -25.94 2.61
CA PRO A 180 -2.28 -24.62 3.25
C PRO A 180 -2.26 -23.46 2.25
N THR A 181 -1.88 -23.71 0.99
CA THR A 181 -1.78 -22.70 -0.06
C THR A 181 -3.00 -22.65 -0.98
N LEU A 182 -3.90 -23.63 -0.91
CA LEU A 182 -5.06 -23.68 -1.81
C LEU A 182 -6.03 -22.54 -1.44
N PRO A 183 -6.36 -21.61 -2.36
CA PRO A 183 -7.28 -20.52 -2.07
C PRO A 183 -8.66 -21.03 -1.67
N VAL A 184 -9.25 -20.48 -0.61
CA VAL A 184 -10.60 -20.85 -0.15
C VAL A 184 -11.56 -19.68 -0.12
N ALA A 185 -11.07 -18.45 -0.04
CA ALA A 185 -11.90 -17.27 -0.20
C ALA A 185 -11.11 -16.11 -0.76
N CYS A 186 -11.80 -15.22 -1.47
CA CYS A 186 -11.19 -14.02 -2.01
C CYS A 186 -12.17 -12.84 -1.98
N ALA A 187 -11.62 -11.63 -1.86
CA ALA A 187 -12.34 -10.38 -2.11
C ALA A 187 -11.40 -9.27 -2.60
N GLN A 188 -11.84 -8.49 -3.58
CA GLN A 188 -11.20 -7.22 -3.86
C GLN A 188 -11.50 -6.20 -2.74
N ILE A 189 -10.49 -5.46 -2.31
CA ILE A 189 -10.63 -4.38 -1.34
C ILE A 189 -11.27 -3.16 -2.02
N LYS A 190 -12.23 -2.52 -1.32
CA LYS A 190 -13.00 -1.35 -1.78
C LYS A 190 -12.87 -0.20 -0.80
#